data_AF-A0AAV7K969-F1
#
_entry.id   AF-A0AAV7K969-F1
#
_cell.length_a   1.000
_cell.length_b   1.000
_cell.length_c   1.000
_cell.angle_alpha   90.00
_cell.angle_beta   90.00
_cell.angle_gamma   90.00
#
_symmetry.space_group_name_H-M   'P 1'
#
loop_
_entity.id
_entity.type
_entity.pdbx_description
1 polymer ?
#
loop_
_entity_poly.entity_id
_entity_poly.type
_entity_poly.pdbx_seq_one_letter_code
_entity_poly.pdbx_strand_id
1 'polypeptide(L)'
;MAENTRSKVFHPIFGYPGPIPENQLPIKLELYNHYRMLRNEDSKSTRDDIAKELTEVLVRIYNLASIPTISELKIKQYINSDIIERAKYYGKSIQNKQQPDRIQPIISEFNVLFDVSSCKCLIQEGKCFCSLDKKIPRREWPFLFDQRNARKLSISSLDCMTTSKNFVKQKRKEAQYEREEREMKRLHAVQPSQEFIECDFEEFESFDSSTSNTHKYTRNHNQLRNLAIMCDRYQISDRAAAAIANAVLQDYGIITPEEDSQIIDRNKLRRSRFSVRKELANEAHETINDISAIYFDGRKDQTRVLVEREDGHLHQDTANEEHYTVLSEPGNQYVAHITPSSGKAKDIARELTDLCRSVIQI
;
A
#
# COMPACT_ATOMS: atom_id res chain seq x y z
N MET A 1 26.87 -11.13 21.61
CA MET A 1 26.77 -11.74 20.26
C MET A 1 27.75 -10.97 19.39
N ALA A 2 28.74 -11.63 18.79
CA ALA A 2 29.78 -10.92 18.05
C ALA A 2 29.16 -10.31 16.77
N GLU A 3 29.12 -8.98 16.70
CA GLU A 3 28.72 -8.24 15.52
C GLU A 3 29.69 -8.57 14.39
N ASN A 4 29.25 -9.36 13.41
CA ASN A 4 30.05 -9.64 12.24
C ASN A 4 30.22 -8.35 11.45
N THR A 5 31.47 -7.87 11.38
CA THR A 5 31.86 -6.73 10.56
C THR A 5 31.41 -6.93 9.11
N ARG A 6 30.92 -5.85 8.47
CA ARG A 6 30.39 -5.84 7.09
C ARG A 6 31.29 -6.55 6.06
N SER A 7 32.60 -6.58 6.27
CA SER A 7 33.56 -7.26 5.40
C SER A 7 33.44 -8.80 5.36
N LYS A 8 32.91 -9.45 6.41
CA LYS A 8 32.80 -10.92 6.48
C LYS A 8 31.65 -11.50 5.63
N VAL A 9 30.70 -10.67 5.23
CA VAL A 9 29.44 -11.12 4.59
C VAL A 9 29.43 -10.85 3.08
N PHE A 10 30.43 -10.14 2.55
CA PHE A 10 30.55 -9.85 1.13
C PHE A 10 30.94 -11.11 0.33
N HIS A 11 30.26 -11.37 -0.80
CA HIS A 11 30.64 -12.41 -1.76
C HIS A 11 31.12 -11.78 -3.08
N PRO A 12 32.28 -12.19 -3.65
CA PRO A 12 32.84 -11.55 -4.85
C PRO A 12 31.91 -11.49 -6.07
N ILE A 13 31.12 -12.53 -6.31
CA ILE A 13 30.14 -12.57 -7.41
C ILE A 13 28.80 -11.93 -7.05
N PHE A 14 28.30 -12.25 -5.86
CA PHE A 14 26.89 -12.02 -5.50
C PHE A 14 26.70 -10.77 -4.65
N GLY A 15 27.79 -10.14 -4.20
CA GLY A 15 27.76 -8.94 -3.37
C GLY A 15 27.27 -9.21 -1.94
N TYR A 16 26.58 -8.22 -1.39
CA TYR A 16 26.00 -8.28 -0.05
C TYR A 16 24.62 -8.97 -0.08
N PRO A 17 24.28 -9.77 0.95
CA PRO A 17 22.91 -10.20 1.18
C PRO A 17 21.98 -9.00 1.35
N GLY A 18 20.73 -9.15 0.92
CA GLY A 18 19.73 -8.08 1.01
C GLY A 18 18.34 -8.58 0.64
N PRO A 19 17.30 -7.77 0.89
CA PRO A 19 15.92 -8.11 0.59
C PRO A 19 15.64 -8.10 -0.92
N ILE A 20 14.56 -8.80 -1.32
CA ILE A 20 14.05 -8.77 -2.69
C ILE A 20 13.25 -7.47 -2.89
N PRO A 21 13.43 -6.74 -4.00
CA PRO A 21 12.59 -5.58 -4.32
C PRO A 21 11.15 -6.03 -4.58
N GLU A 22 10.18 -5.41 -3.89
CA GLU A 22 8.76 -5.74 -4.05
C GLU A 22 8.11 -5.07 -5.27
N ASN A 23 8.77 -4.06 -5.84
CA ASN A 23 8.25 -3.25 -6.94
C ASN A 23 8.70 -3.73 -8.33
N GLN A 24 9.39 -4.85 -8.44
CA GLN A 24 9.81 -5.45 -9.72
C GLN A 24 9.79 -6.99 -9.64
N LEU A 25 9.75 -7.66 -10.80
CA LEU A 25 9.83 -9.12 -10.80
C LEU A 25 11.28 -9.57 -10.51
N PRO A 26 11.55 -10.44 -9.52
CA PRO A 26 12.92 -10.64 -9.04
C PRO A 26 13.87 -11.27 -10.06
N ILE A 27 15.14 -10.86 -10.04
CA ILE A 27 16.21 -11.59 -10.74
C ILE A 27 16.78 -12.72 -9.88
N LYS A 28 17.52 -13.63 -10.52
CA LYS A 28 18.20 -14.74 -9.82
C LYS A 28 19.17 -14.26 -8.74
N LEU A 29 19.88 -13.16 -8.99
CA LEU A 29 20.83 -12.57 -8.03
C LEU A 29 20.14 -12.11 -6.74
N GLU A 30 19.03 -11.38 -6.87
CA GLU A 30 18.24 -10.87 -5.73
C GLU A 30 17.69 -12.01 -4.88
N LEU A 31 17.17 -13.06 -5.53
CA LEU A 31 16.71 -14.27 -4.84
C LEU A 31 17.82 -14.94 -4.04
N TYR A 32 19.03 -15.06 -4.63
CA TYR A 32 20.15 -15.65 -3.91
C TYR A 32 20.65 -14.76 -2.76
N ASN A 33 20.64 -13.44 -2.93
CA ASN A 33 21.02 -12.52 -1.86
C ASN A 33 20.03 -12.52 -0.70
N HIS A 34 18.73 -12.67 -0.99
CA HIS A 34 17.71 -12.81 0.04
C HIS A 34 17.79 -14.18 0.74
N TYR A 35 18.04 -15.26 0.00
CA TYR A 35 18.35 -16.58 0.59
C TYR A 35 19.51 -16.49 1.59
N ARG A 36 20.58 -15.77 1.24
CA ARG A 36 21.73 -15.56 2.13
C ARG A 36 21.40 -14.71 3.34
N MET A 37 20.51 -13.73 3.20
CA MET A 37 20.06 -12.86 4.28
C MET A 37 19.30 -13.70 5.33
N LEU A 38 18.27 -14.42 4.90
CA LEU A 38 17.47 -15.30 5.77
C LEU A 38 18.33 -16.36 6.47
N ARG A 39 19.29 -16.95 5.74
CA ARG A 39 20.21 -17.93 6.31
C ARG A 39 21.17 -17.36 7.35
N ASN A 40 21.52 -16.07 7.23
CA ASN A 40 22.38 -15.40 8.20
C ASN A 40 21.59 -14.98 9.46
N GLU A 41 20.31 -14.65 9.30
CA GLU A 41 19.40 -14.28 10.39
C GLU A 41 19.01 -15.51 11.23
N ASP A 42 18.67 -16.62 10.57
CA ASP A 42 18.38 -17.89 11.24
C ASP A 42 19.19 -19.05 10.68
N SER A 43 20.32 -19.33 11.35
CA SER A 43 21.19 -20.45 11.01
C SER A 43 20.58 -21.85 11.21
N LYS A 44 19.44 -21.95 11.93
CA LYS A 44 18.77 -23.23 12.21
C LYS A 44 17.80 -23.65 11.11
N SER A 45 17.21 -22.69 10.40
CA SER A 45 16.26 -22.95 9.32
C SER A 45 16.87 -23.85 8.23
N THR A 46 16.12 -24.86 7.80
CA THR A 46 16.62 -25.77 6.77
C THR A 46 16.61 -25.09 5.41
N ARG A 47 17.37 -25.64 4.45
CA ARG A 47 17.33 -25.16 3.05
C ARG A 47 15.91 -25.18 2.49
N ASP A 48 15.13 -26.18 2.88
CA ASP A 48 13.79 -26.43 2.38
C ASP A 48 12.79 -25.40 2.94
N ASP A 49 12.95 -25.03 4.21
CA ASP A 49 12.17 -23.98 4.87
C ASP A 49 12.40 -22.62 4.21
N ILE A 50 13.67 -22.24 3.99
CA ILE A 50 14.00 -20.97 3.33
C ILE A 50 13.49 -20.98 1.88
N ALA A 51 13.60 -22.10 1.16
CA ALA A 51 13.06 -22.21 -0.19
C ALA A 51 11.53 -22.07 -0.23
N LYS A 52 10.83 -22.53 0.80
CA LYS A 52 9.39 -22.33 0.97
C LYS A 52 9.07 -20.85 1.17
N GLU A 53 9.76 -20.18 2.08
CA GLU A 53 9.58 -18.74 2.33
C GLU A 53 9.82 -17.90 1.06
N LEU A 54 10.90 -18.19 0.32
CA LEU A 54 11.19 -17.53 -0.96
C LEU A 54 10.11 -17.80 -2.01
N THR A 55 9.51 -18.99 -2.01
CA THR A 55 8.39 -19.33 -2.90
C THR A 55 7.18 -18.47 -2.58
N GLU A 56 6.85 -18.31 -1.29
CA GLU A 56 5.73 -17.47 -0.84
C GLU A 56 5.97 -16.00 -1.21
N VAL A 57 7.19 -15.47 -1.00
CA VAL A 57 7.57 -14.10 -1.41
C VAL A 57 7.38 -13.91 -2.92
N LEU A 58 7.88 -14.85 -3.73
CA LEU A 58 7.75 -14.76 -5.19
C LEU A 58 6.30 -14.79 -5.65
N VAL A 59 5.49 -15.70 -5.11
CA VAL A 59 4.06 -15.78 -5.44
C VAL A 59 3.37 -14.46 -5.10
N ARG A 60 3.68 -13.85 -3.94
CA ARG A 60 3.15 -12.53 -3.58
C ARG A 60 3.52 -11.45 -4.59
N ILE A 61 4.79 -11.34 -4.99
CA ILE A 61 5.25 -10.32 -5.95
C ILE A 61 4.57 -10.48 -7.32
N TYR A 62 4.48 -11.72 -7.81
CA TYR A 62 3.81 -11.98 -9.10
C TYR A 62 2.29 -11.73 -9.02
N ASN A 63 1.66 -12.01 -7.88
CA ASN A 63 0.25 -11.68 -7.65
C ASN A 63 0.02 -10.16 -7.60
N LEU A 64 0.93 -9.39 -7.00
CA LEU A 64 0.89 -7.92 -7.03
C LEU A 64 0.93 -7.38 -8.46
N ALA A 65 1.71 -8.03 -9.34
CA ALA A 65 1.77 -7.73 -10.75
C ALA A 65 0.63 -8.34 -11.59
N SER A 66 -0.38 -8.98 -10.96
CA SER A 66 -1.48 -9.66 -11.67
C SER A 66 -1.02 -10.72 -12.70
N ILE A 67 0.15 -11.35 -12.48
CA ILE A 67 0.71 -12.37 -13.36
C ILE A 67 0.56 -13.76 -12.73
N PRO A 68 -0.18 -14.70 -13.36
CA PRO A 68 -0.28 -16.07 -12.86
C PRO A 68 1.09 -16.77 -12.86
N THR A 69 1.41 -17.47 -11.78
CA THR A 69 2.65 -18.24 -11.62
C THR A 69 2.45 -19.72 -11.93
N ILE A 70 3.54 -20.45 -12.14
CA ILE A 70 3.54 -21.93 -12.10
C ILE A 70 3.28 -22.45 -10.68
N SER A 71 3.03 -23.75 -10.52
CA SER A 71 2.80 -24.37 -9.21
C SER A 71 3.94 -24.10 -8.22
N GLU A 72 3.61 -23.81 -6.97
CA GLU A 72 4.58 -23.56 -5.88
C GLU A 72 5.64 -24.65 -5.75
N LEU A 73 5.26 -25.92 -5.90
CA LEU A 73 6.19 -27.06 -5.89
C LEU A 73 7.29 -26.92 -6.95
N LYS A 74 6.95 -26.45 -8.16
CA LYS A 74 7.93 -26.23 -9.23
C LYS A 74 8.80 -25.00 -8.96
N ILE A 75 8.23 -23.93 -8.41
CA ILE A 75 8.99 -22.74 -8.02
C ILE A 75 10.06 -23.13 -6.99
N LYS A 76 9.66 -23.86 -5.95
CA LYS A 76 10.56 -24.38 -4.92
C LYS A 76 11.66 -25.29 -5.49
N GLN A 77 11.32 -26.14 -6.45
CA GLN A 77 12.32 -26.95 -7.17
C GLN A 77 13.34 -26.08 -7.91
N TYR A 78 12.87 -25.06 -8.66
CA TYR A 78 13.75 -24.14 -9.38
C TYR A 78 14.62 -23.29 -8.46
N ILE A 79 14.10 -22.84 -7.31
CA ILE A 79 14.92 -22.15 -6.30
C ILE A 79 16.06 -23.06 -5.82
N ASN A 80 15.75 -24.32 -5.55
CA ASN A 80 16.77 -25.26 -5.09
C ASN A 80 17.82 -25.55 -6.17
N SER A 81 17.41 -25.85 -7.42
CA SER A 81 18.33 -26.21 -8.50
C SER A 81 19.06 -25.01 -9.10
N ASP A 82 18.31 -23.99 -9.51
CA ASP A 82 18.80 -22.92 -10.40
C ASP A 82 19.41 -21.75 -9.63
N ILE A 83 19.06 -21.61 -8.36
CA ILE A 83 19.57 -20.56 -7.48
C ILE A 83 20.57 -21.14 -6.49
N ILE A 84 20.10 -22.00 -5.57
CA ILE A 84 20.93 -22.43 -4.42
C ILE A 84 22.07 -23.37 -4.86
N GLU A 85 21.76 -24.42 -5.62
CA GLU A 85 22.78 -25.38 -6.06
C GLU A 85 23.73 -24.79 -7.08
N ARG A 86 23.19 -24.02 -8.03
CA ARG A 86 23.97 -23.30 -9.02
C ARG A 86 24.95 -22.31 -8.39
N ALA A 87 24.51 -21.51 -7.41
CA ALA A 87 25.38 -20.58 -6.71
C ALA A 87 26.45 -21.30 -5.86
N LYS A 88 26.13 -22.45 -5.25
CA LYS A 88 27.12 -23.28 -4.54
C LYS A 88 28.17 -23.85 -5.48
N TYR A 89 27.77 -24.31 -6.66
CA TYR A 89 28.68 -24.79 -7.69
C TYR A 89 29.70 -23.70 -8.09
N TYR A 90 29.21 -22.48 -8.35
CA TYR A 90 30.08 -21.35 -8.67
C TYR A 90 30.95 -20.89 -7.49
N GLY A 91 30.39 -20.90 -6.28
CA GLY A 91 31.15 -20.59 -5.05
C GLY A 91 32.34 -21.52 -4.84
N LYS A 92 32.19 -22.82 -5.13
CA LYS A 92 33.30 -23.80 -5.09
C LYS A 92 34.33 -23.56 -6.20
N SER A 93 33.87 -23.21 -7.40
CA SER A 93 34.75 -22.96 -8.56
C SER A 93 35.69 -21.76 -8.36
N ILE A 94 35.24 -20.74 -7.61
CA ILE A 94 35.96 -19.46 -7.46
C ILE A 94 36.92 -19.40 -6.28
N GLN A 95 36.88 -20.38 -5.37
CA GLN A 95 37.89 -20.53 -4.32
C GLN A 95 39.30 -20.77 -4.89
N ASN A 96 39.40 -21.16 -6.16
CA ASN A 96 40.66 -21.40 -6.87
C ASN A 96 40.95 -20.30 -7.90
N LYS A 97 41.63 -19.24 -7.43
CA LYS A 97 42.23 -18.12 -8.19
C LYS A 97 41.25 -17.22 -8.98
N GLN A 98 41.24 -15.96 -8.55
CA GLN A 98 40.53 -14.81 -9.10
C GLN A 98 40.92 -14.57 -10.56
N GLN A 99 40.11 -15.07 -11.50
CA GLN A 99 40.18 -14.68 -12.90
C GLN A 99 38.88 -13.92 -13.26
N PRO A 100 38.95 -12.61 -13.57
CA PRO A 100 37.77 -11.80 -13.86
C PRO A 100 36.98 -12.33 -15.08
N ASP A 101 37.66 -12.93 -16.05
CA ASP A 101 37.06 -13.50 -17.26
C ASP A 101 36.07 -14.65 -16.99
N ARG A 102 36.23 -15.35 -15.86
CA ARG A 102 35.33 -16.44 -15.45
C ARG A 102 34.14 -15.96 -14.61
N ILE A 103 34.22 -14.75 -14.04
CA ILE A 103 33.20 -14.20 -13.15
C ILE A 103 32.08 -13.52 -13.95
N GLN A 104 32.43 -12.81 -15.03
CA GLN A 104 31.46 -12.08 -15.86
C GLN A 104 30.32 -12.97 -16.41
N PRO A 105 30.59 -14.18 -16.94
CA PRO A 105 29.52 -15.08 -17.39
C PRO A 105 28.55 -15.45 -16.25
N ILE A 106 29.07 -15.67 -15.03
CA ILE A 106 28.25 -16.02 -13.86
C ILE A 106 27.39 -14.82 -13.45
N ILE A 107 27.97 -13.61 -13.42
CA ILE A 107 27.20 -12.39 -13.14
C ILE A 107 26.07 -12.25 -14.16
N SER A 108 26.37 -12.42 -15.46
CA SER A 108 25.35 -12.32 -16.51
C SER A 108 24.25 -13.39 -16.37
N GLU A 109 24.59 -14.61 -15.94
CA GLU A 109 23.62 -15.68 -15.71
C GLU A 109 22.69 -15.38 -14.51
N PHE A 110 23.19 -14.70 -13.49
CA PHE A 110 22.39 -14.32 -12.32
C PHE A 110 21.65 -12.98 -12.49
N ASN A 111 22.07 -12.16 -13.46
CA ASN A 111 21.45 -10.88 -13.79
C ASN A 111 20.32 -11.00 -14.84
N VAL A 112 19.51 -12.06 -14.71
CA VAL A 112 18.34 -12.31 -15.55
C VAL A 112 17.11 -12.55 -14.70
N LEU A 113 15.94 -12.23 -15.25
CA LEU A 113 14.65 -12.45 -14.62
C LEU A 113 14.49 -13.92 -14.21
N PHE A 114 14.11 -14.16 -12.95
CA PHE A 114 13.66 -15.47 -12.51
C PHE A 114 12.19 -15.65 -12.86
N ASP A 115 11.94 -15.98 -14.13
CA ASP A 115 10.60 -15.98 -14.70
C ASP A 115 9.81 -17.24 -14.29
N VAL A 116 8.93 -17.08 -13.29
CA VAL A 116 8.01 -18.13 -12.82
C VAL A 116 6.57 -17.95 -13.34
N SER A 117 6.36 -17.07 -14.33
CA SER A 117 5.05 -16.91 -14.96
C SER A 117 4.57 -18.22 -15.59
N SER A 118 3.27 -18.49 -15.46
CA SER A 118 2.58 -19.66 -16.01
C SER A 118 2.60 -19.69 -17.54
N CYS A 119 2.62 -18.52 -18.18
CA CYS A 119 2.59 -18.40 -19.64
C CYS A 119 3.93 -17.91 -20.19
N LYS A 120 4.48 -18.68 -21.12
CA LYS A 120 5.75 -18.40 -21.83
C LYS A 120 5.53 -17.99 -23.29
N CYS A 121 4.29 -17.72 -23.70
CA CYS A 121 3.99 -17.28 -25.07
C CYS A 121 4.73 -15.97 -25.41
N LEU A 122 5.04 -15.80 -26.69
CA LEU A 122 5.56 -14.56 -27.23
C LEU A 122 4.45 -13.49 -27.23
N ILE A 123 4.58 -12.55 -26.30
CA ILE A 123 3.59 -11.51 -26.00
C ILE A 123 3.43 -10.52 -27.19
N GLN A 124 4.44 -10.38 -28.04
CA GLN A 124 4.42 -9.44 -29.17
C GLN A 124 3.37 -9.77 -30.26
N GLU A 125 2.93 -11.02 -30.38
CA GLU A 125 2.02 -11.44 -31.46
C GLU A 125 0.52 -11.27 -31.13
N GLY A 126 0.17 -10.72 -29.96
CA GLY A 126 -1.23 -10.49 -29.58
C GLY A 126 -2.04 -11.77 -29.27
N LYS A 127 -1.42 -12.94 -29.42
CA LYS A 127 -2.06 -14.27 -29.34
C LYS A 127 -1.44 -15.11 -28.22
N CYS A 128 -2.29 -15.53 -27.28
CA CYS A 128 -1.94 -16.50 -26.26
C CYS A 128 -3.04 -17.55 -26.18
N PHE A 129 -2.65 -18.81 -26.31
CA PHE A 129 -3.54 -19.99 -26.32
C PHE A 129 -3.52 -20.75 -25.00
N CYS A 130 -2.88 -20.21 -23.96
CA CYS A 130 -2.93 -20.80 -22.62
C CYS A 130 -4.38 -20.80 -22.08
N SER A 131 -4.67 -21.79 -21.25
CA SER A 131 -5.91 -21.86 -20.49
C SER A 131 -6.10 -20.59 -19.64
N LEU A 132 -7.35 -20.24 -19.35
CA LEU A 132 -7.72 -18.96 -18.71
C LEU A 132 -7.02 -18.71 -17.36
N ASP A 133 -6.70 -19.77 -16.62
CA ASP A 133 -5.98 -19.77 -15.35
C ASP A 133 -4.48 -19.49 -15.50
N LYS A 134 -3.89 -19.84 -16.65
CA LYS A 134 -2.46 -19.65 -16.94
C LYS A 134 -2.18 -18.40 -17.78
N LYS A 135 -3.23 -17.79 -18.33
CA LYS A 135 -3.15 -16.69 -19.27
C LYS A 135 -2.84 -15.38 -18.54
N ILE A 136 -1.80 -14.68 -19.02
CA ILE A 136 -1.47 -13.34 -18.52
C ILE A 136 -2.52 -12.34 -19.05
N PRO A 137 -3.11 -11.48 -18.20
CA PRO A 137 -4.04 -10.45 -18.63
C PRO A 137 -3.40 -9.50 -19.65
N ARG A 138 -4.13 -9.08 -20.69
CA ARG A 138 -3.59 -8.21 -21.76
C ARG A 138 -3.00 -6.89 -21.26
N ARG A 139 -3.47 -6.38 -20.11
CA ARG A 139 -2.94 -5.17 -19.48
C ARG A 139 -1.53 -5.34 -18.94
N GLU A 140 -1.17 -6.55 -18.49
CA GLU A 140 0.15 -6.88 -17.95
C GLU A 140 1.17 -7.27 -19.02
N TRP A 141 0.76 -7.31 -20.28
CA TRP A 141 1.63 -7.69 -21.40
C TRP A 141 2.81 -6.71 -21.58
N PRO A 142 2.61 -5.38 -21.58
CA PRO A 142 3.72 -4.43 -21.64
C PRO A 142 4.67 -4.56 -20.45
N PHE A 143 4.13 -4.75 -19.24
CA PHE A 143 4.93 -4.92 -18.02
C PHE A 143 5.79 -6.18 -18.09
N LEU A 144 5.20 -7.37 -18.32
CA LEU A 144 5.97 -8.60 -18.38
C LEU A 144 6.96 -8.63 -19.56
N PHE A 145 6.60 -8.01 -20.69
CA PHE A 145 7.53 -7.85 -21.80
C PHE A 145 8.73 -6.98 -21.41
N ASP A 146 8.50 -5.85 -20.75
CA ASP A 146 9.59 -5.02 -20.22
C ASP A 146 10.44 -5.80 -19.19
N GLN A 147 9.83 -6.51 -18.25
CA GLN A 147 10.55 -7.27 -17.21
C GLN A 147 11.42 -8.41 -17.77
N ARG A 148 11.03 -8.99 -18.92
CA ARG A 148 11.84 -10.00 -19.63
C ARG A 148 13.00 -9.38 -20.43
N ASN A 149 12.99 -8.07 -20.64
CA ASN A 149 13.96 -7.36 -21.47
C ASN A 149 14.62 -6.22 -20.68
N ALA A 150 14.13 -4.98 -20.85
CA ALA A 150 14.78 -3.76 -20.39
C ALA A 150 14.62 -3.49 -18.88
N ARG A 151 13.60 -4.10 -18.23
CA ARG A 151 13.31 -3.97 -16.79
C ARG A 151 13.20 -2.52 -16.29
N LYS A 152 12.56 -1.65 -17.09
CA LYS A 152 12.41 -0.22 -16.78
C LYS A 152 11.11 0.09 -16.03
N LEU A 153 10.11 -0.75 -16.16
CA LEU A 153 8.82 -0.60 -15.50
C LEU A 153 8.88 -1.17 -14.07
N SER A 154 8.13 -0.56 -13.17
CA SER A 154 7.90 -1.04 -11.82
C SER A 154 6.42 -1.35 -11.61
N ILE A 155 6.14 -2.25 -10.69
CA ILE A 155 4.80 -2.55 -10.18
C ILE A 155 4.32 -1.26 -9.50
N SER A 156 3.47 -0.50 -10.17
CA SER A 156 2.95 0.77 -9.66
C SER A 156 1.76 0.55 -8.73
N SER A 157 1.56 1.45 -7.77
CA SER A 157 0.39 1.50 -6.88
C SER A 157 -0.92 1.89 -7.59
N LEU A 158 -0.88 2.12 -8.90
CA LEU A 158 -1.98 2.65 -9.71
C LEU A 158 -2.95 1.59 -10.26
N ASP A 159 -2.70 0.30 -10.05
CA ASP A 159 -3.57 -0.78 -10.56
C ASP A 159 -4.34 -1.53 -9.47
N CYS A 160 -4.87 -0.80 -8.48
CA CYS A 160 -5.68 -1.35 -7.39
C CYS A 160 -6.94 -2.07 -7.90
N MET A 161 -7.51 -1.62 -9.03
CA MET A 161 -8.78 -2.12 -9.57
C MET A 161 -8.64 -3.51 -10.20
N THR A 162 -7.52 -3.79 -10.87
CA THR A 162 -7.30 -5.08 -11.57
C THR A 162 -6.80 -6.13 -10.58
N THR A 163 -5.90 -5.76 -9.67
CA THR A 163 -5.42 -6.62 -8.57
C THR A 163 -6.54 -6.97 -7.59
N SER A 164 -7.45 -6.05 -7.28
CA SER A 164 -8.64 -6.35 -6.45
C SER A 164 -9.58 -7.36 -7.12
N LYS A 165 -9.84 -7.25 -8.42
CA LYS A 165 -10.69 -8.20 -9.16
C LYS A 165 -10.05 -9.59 -9.23
N ASN A 166 -8.73 -9.67 -9.44
CA ASN A 166 -7.98 -10.93 -9.44
C ASN A 166 -7.92 -11.56 -8.05
N PHE A 167 -7.70 -10.76 -7.00
CA PHE A 167 -7.72 -11.21 -5.60
C PHE A 167 -9.09 -11.77 -5.20
N VAL A 168 -10.18 -11.10 -5.58
CA VAL A 168 -11.55 -11.60 -5.38
C VAL A 168 -11.77 -12.92 -6.14
N LYS A 169 -11.25 -13.05 -7.37
CA LYS A 169 -11.34 -14.29 -8.15
C LYS A 169 -10.51 -15.43 -7.55
N GLN A 170 -9.34 -15.12 -7.00
CA GLN A 170 -8.46 -16.09 -6.32
C GLN A 170 -9.06 -16.55 -5.00
N LYS A 171 -9.56 -15.63 -4.16
CA LYS A 171 -10.35 -15.97 -2.96
C LYS A 171 -11.57 -16.83 -3.27
N ARG A 172 -12.27 -16.57 -4.39
CA ARG A 172 -13.40 -17.41 -4.81
C ARG A 172 -12.97 -18.83 -5.18
N LYS A 173 -11.82 -19.00 -5.85
CA LYS A 173 -11.24 -20.32 -6.17
C LYS A 173 -10.77 -21.06 -4.92
N GLU A 174 -10.09 -20.38 -4.00
CA GLU A 174 -9.65 -20.96 -2.72
C GLU A 174 -10.85 -21.39 -1.88
N ALA A 175 -11.88 -20.54 -1.76
CA ALA A 175 -13.12 -20.88 -1.07
C ALA A 175 -13.92 -22.00 -1.77
N GLN A 176 -13.71 -22.22 -3.07
CA GLN A 176 -14.30 -23.35 -3.78
C GLN A 176 -13.53 -24.64 -3.48
N TYR A 177 -12.20 -24.60 -3.54
CA TYR A 177 -11.34 -25.73 -3.17
C TYR A 177 -11.55 -26.15 -1.70
N GLU A 178 -11.64 -25.19 -0.78
CA GLU A 178 -11.96 -25.48 0.63
C GLU A 178 -13.35 -26.09 0.80
N ARG A 179 -14.33 -25.68 -0.02
CA ARG A 179 -15.68 -26.28 0.00
C ARG A 179 -15.64 -27.72 -0.50
N GLU A 180 -14.95 -27.98 -1.61
CA GLU A 180 -14.75 -29.32 -2.17
C GLU A 180 -13.99 -30.22 -1.17
N GLU A 181 -12.98 -29.69 -0.49
CA GLU A 181 -12.24 -30.41 0.55
C GLU A 181 -13.10 -30.70 1.79
N ARG A 182 -13.91 -29.73 2.25
CA ARG A 182 -14.88 -29.93 3.35
C ARG A 182 -15.96 -30.94 2.98
N GLU A 183 -16.41 -30.94 1.74
CA GLU A 183 -17.40 -31.89 1.22
C GLU A 183 -16.82 -33.31 1.17
N MET A 184 -15.58 -33.46 0.69
CA MET A 184 -14.83 -34.72 0.74
C MET A 184 -14.63 -35.22 2.18
N LYS A 185 -14.33 -34.33 3.13
CA LYS A 185 -14.21 -34.67 4.55
C LYS A 185 -15.56 -35.03 5.19
N ARG A 186 -16.65 -34.37 4.79
CA ARG A 186 -18.02 -34.68 5.24
C ARG A 186 -18.51 -36.04 4.74
N LEU A 187 -18.18 -36.40 3.50
CA LEU A 187 -18.52 -37.72 2.94
C LEU A 187 -17.79 -38.88 3.65
N HIS A 188 -16.66 -38.61 4.30
CA HIS A 188 -15.88 -39.59 5.06
C HIS A 188 -16.21 -39.64 6.57
N ALA A 189 -17.04 -38.73 7.08
CA ALA A 189 -17.37 -38.63 8.50
C ALA A 189 -18.88 -38.77 8.73
N VAL A 190 -19.35 -40.01 8.80
CA VAL A 190 -20.72 -40.34 9.24
C VAL A 190 -20.68 -40.75 10.72
N GLN A 191 -21.37 -39.92 11.54
CA GLN A 191 -21.90 -40.13 12.92
C GLN A 191 -21.03 -39.86 14.17
N PRO A 192 -21.62 -39.49 15.35
CA PRO A 192 -22.30 -38.19 15.59
C PRO A 192 -21.99 -37.54 16.97
N SER A 193 -22.50 -36.31 17.12
CA SER A 193 -22.80 -35.55 18.36
C SER A 193 -21.66 -34.99 19.22
N GLN A 194 -21.63 -33.67 19.40
CA GLN A 194 -22.19 -33.03 20.59
C GLN A 194 -22.25 -31.50 20.44
N GLU A 195 -23.38 -30.94 20.86
CA GLU A 195 -23.73 -29.53 20.91
C GLU A 195 -22.76 -28.75 21.81
N PHE A 196 -22.35 -27.56 21.38
CA PHE A 196 -21.82 -26.55 22.28
C PHE A 196 -22.47 -25.20 21.98
N ILE A 197 -22.89 -24.58 23.08
CA ILE A 197 -23.82 -23.47 23.23
C ILE A 197 -23.19 -22.16 22.75
N GLU A 198 -23.96 -21.42 21.96
CA GLU A 198 -23.76 -20.04 21.56
C GLU A 198 -24.21 -19.13 22.71
N CYS A 199 -23.38 -18.17 23.11
CA CYS A 199 -23.80 -17.08 23.99
C CYS A 199 -23.76 -15.77 23.21
N ASP A 200 -24.95 -15.32 22.84
CA ASP A 200 -25.28 -14.00 22.37
C ASP A 200 -24.72 -12.92 23.30
N PHE A 201 -24.10 -11.90 22.70
CA PHE A 201 -23.92 -10.60 23.34
C PHE A 201 -24.87 -9.64 22.63
N GLU A 202 -26.01 -9.39 23.27
CA GLU A 202 -27.06 -8.52 22.76
C GLU A 202 -26.63 -7.06 22.66
N GLU A 203 -27.13 -6.47 21.59
CA GLU A 203 -27.23 -5.06 21.23
C GLU A 203 -28.02 -4.28 22.30
N PHE A 204 -27.48 -3.15 22.78
CA PHE A 204 -28.27 -2.19 23.56
C PHE A 204 -28.59 -0.95 22.71
N GLU A 205 -29.87 -0.94 22.37
CA GLU A 205 -30.77 0.07 21.84
C GLU A 205 -30.46 1.57 22.01
N SER A 206 -30.95 2.28 20.99
CA SER A 206 -31.19 3.71 20.89
C SER A 206 -32.06 4.29 22.01
N PHE A 207 -31.73 5.51 22.44
CA PHE A 207 -32.67 6.39 23.13
C PHE A 207 -32.91 7.65 22.30
N ASP A 208 -34.14 7.81 21.82
CA ASP A 208 -34.61 8.98 21.05
C ASP A 208 -35.33 10.00 21.95
N SER A 209 -35.07 11.26 21.62
CA SER A 209 -35.78 12.52 21.86
C SER A 209 -36.87 12.60 22.92
N SER A 210 -36.73 13.56 23.85
CA SER A 210 -37.39 14.88 23.76
C SER A 210 -37.48 15.57 25.13
N THR A 211 -36.70 16.63 25.34
CA THR A 211 -37.01 17.67 26.33
C THR A 211 -36.57 19.02 25.80
N SER A 212 -37.56 19.85 25.46
CA SER A 212 -37.41 21.25 25.11
C SER A 212 -36.99 22.05 26.35
N ASN A 213 -35.69 22.19 26.60
CA ASN A 213 -35.19 23.17 27.56
C ASN A 213 -34.60 24.37 26.82
N THR A 214 -35.17 25.54 27.11
CA THR A 214 -34.68 26.85 26.68
C THR A 214 -33.41 27.20 27.46
N HIS A 215 -32.31 26.50 27.21
CA HIS A 215 -31.00 26.90 27.73
C HIS A 215 -30.47 28.06 26.89
N LYS A 216 -30.08 29.15 27.55
CA LYS A 216 -29.31 30.24 26.94
C LYS A 216 -27.95 29.66 26.52
N TYR A 217 -27.83 29.22 25.27
CA TYR A 217 -26.57 28.76 24.71
C TYR A 217 -25.53 29.87 24.76
N THR A 218 -24.69 29.87 25.79
CA THR A 218 -23.44 30.63 25.78
C THR A 218 -22.52 29.96 24.77
N ARG A 219 -22.15 30.70 23.72
CA ARG A 219 -21.34 30.17 22.63
C ARG A 219 -19.95 29.84 23.17
N ASN A 220 -19.50 28.59 23.02
CA ASN A 220 -18.14 28.20 23.38
C ASN A 220 -17.14 28.93 22.45
N HIS A 221 -16.35 29.87 22.97
CA HIS A 221 -15.33 30.64 22.23
C HIS A 221 -13.90 30.06 22.33
N ASN A 222 -13.70 28.96 23.05
CA ASN A 222 -12.37 28.39 23.27
C ASN A 222 -11.75 27.85 21.97
N GLN A 223 -10.46 28.11 21.78
CA GLN A 223 -9.68 27.60 20.66
C GLN A 223 -9.10 26.23 21.00
N LEU A 224 -9.29 25.25 20.11
CA LEU A 224 -8.92 23.85 20.35
C LEU A 224 -7.65 23.49 19.56
N ARG A 225 -6.61 24.33 19.61
CA ARG A 225 -5.39 24.15 18.79
C ARG A 225 -4.71 22.82 19.05
N ASN A 226 -4.33 22.54 20.30
CA ASN A 226 -3.59 21.33 20.65
C ASN A 226 -4.39 20.06 20.38
N LEU A 227 -5.68 20.07 20.73
CA LEU A 227 -6.59 18.97 20.45
C LEU A 227 -6.68 18.70 18.94
N ALA A 228 -6.83 19.75 18.13
CA ALA A 228 -6.88 19.64 16.68
C ALA A 228 -5.59 19.06 16.07
N ILE A 229 -4.41 19.51 16.52
CA ILE A 229 -3.10 19.00 16.09
C ILE A 229 -2.98 17.50 16.40
N MET A 230 -3.34 17.09 17.62
CA MET A 230 -3.27 15.68 18.03
C MET A 230 -4.26 14.82 17.23
N CYS A 231 -5.47 15.32 16.96
CA CYS A 231 -6.43 14.62 16.11
C CYS A 231 -5.93 14.40 14.68
N ASP A 232 -5.23 15.38 14.10
CA ASP A 232 -4.58 15.25 12.80
C ASP A 232 -3.45 14.22 12.85
N ARG A 233 -2.58 14.30 13.88
CA ARG A 233 -1.44 13.38 14.05
C ARG A 233 -1.86 11.91 14.17
N TYR A 234 -2.91 11.63 14.92
CA TYR A 234 -3.39 10.26 15.15
C TYR A 234 -4.56 9.85 14.24
N GLN A 235 -4.88 10.68 13.23
CA GLN A 235 -5.96 10.42 12.26
C GLN A 235 -7.32 10.10 12.92
N ILE A 236 -7.63 10.77 14.02
CA ILE A 236 -8.88 10.54 14.76
C ILE A 236 -10.03 11.26 14.04
N SER A 237 -11.17 10.57 13.93
CA SER A 237 -12.39 11.16 13.35
C SER A 237 -12.93 12.28 14.26
N ASP A 238 -13.50 13.34 13.67
CA ASP A 238 -14.00 14.48 14.44
C ASP A 238 -15.07 14.07 15.48
N ARG A 239 -15.89 13.05 15.17
CA ARG A 239 -16.93 12.56 16.09
C ARG A 239 -16.31 11.82 17.27
N ALA A 240 -15.35 10.92 17.03
CA ALA A 240 -14.66 10.21 18.09
C ALA A 240 -13.85 11.17 18.97
N ALA A 241 -13.15 12.12 18.37
CA ALA A 241 -12.37 13.12 19.09
C ALA A 241 -13.24 14.02 19.97
N ALA A 242 -14.39 14.48 19.46
CA ALA A 242 -15.34 15.26 20.26
C ALA A 242 -15.89 14.45 21.44
N ALA A 243 -16.24 13.17 21.23
CA ALA A 243 -16.71 12.29 22.31
C ALA A 243 -15.65 12.09 23.39
N ILE A 244 -14.41 11.78 23.00
CA ILE A 244 -13.28 11.60 23.94
C ILE A 244 -13.02 12.90 24.71
N ALA A 245 -12.97 14.05 24.03
CA ALA A 245 -12.71 15.33 24.67
C ALA A 245 -13.82 15.71 25.66
N ASN A 246 -15.09 15.47 25.31
CA ASN A 246 -16.22 15.74 26.21
C ASN A 246 -16.23 14.79 27.42
N ALA A 247 -15.90 13.50 27.23
CA ALA A 247 -15.78 12.55 28.35
C ALA A 247 -14.70 13.00 29.34
N VAL A 248 -13.53 13.38 28.83
CA VAL A 248 -12.44 13.92 29.66
C VAL A 248 -12.89 15.20 30.40
N LEU A 249 -13.56 16.13 29.72
CA LEU A 249 -14.05 17.36 30.36
C LEU A 249 -15.13 17.10 31.42
N GLN A 250 -15.92 16.03 31.30
CA GLN A 250 -16.85 15.58 32.33
C GLN A 250 -16.11 15.01 33.54
N ASP A 251 -15.08 14.18 33.33
CA ASP A 251 -14.26 13.62 34.42
C ASP A 251 -13.55 14.73 35.22
N TYR A 252 -13.13 15.81 34.56
CA TYR A 252 -12.55 16.99 35.19
C TYR A 252 -13.59 17.97 35.77
N GLY A 253 -14.89 17.67 35.66
CA GLY A 253 -15.97 18.52 36.19
C GLY A 253 -16.15 19.85 35.48
N ILE A 254 -15.60 20.01 34.27
CA ILE A 254 -15.70 21.23 33.45
C ILE A 254 -17.02 21.25 32.66
N ILE A 255 -17.52 20.07 32.27
CA ILE A 255 -18.85 19.89 31.72
C ILE A 255 -19.68 19.17 32.78
N THR A 256 -20.78 19.79 33.20
CA THR A 256 -21.75 19.17 34.11
C THR A 256 -23.14 19.19 33.46
N PRO A 257 -24.11 18.41 33.96
CA PRO A 257 -25.48 18.47 33.47
C PRO A 257 -26.12 19.86 33.62
N GLU A 258 -25.61 20.67 34.55
CA GLU A 258 -26.09 22.02 34.85
C GLU A 258 -25.35 23.09 34.02
N GLU A 259 -24.08 22.84 33.66
CA GLU A 259 -23.22 23.74 32.89
C GLU A 259 -22.64 23.04 31.64
N ASP A 260 -23.33 23.23 30.50
CA ASP A 260 -23.00 22.61 29.20
C ASP A 260 -22.28 23.56 28.22
N SER A 261 -21.95 24.77 28.69
CA SER A 261 -21.35 25.84 27.87
C SER A 261 -20.02 25.46 27.21
N GLN A 262 -19.31 24.47 27.75
CA GLN A 262 -17.99 24.05 27.29
C GLN A 262 -18.00 22.80 26.40
N ILE A 263 -19.18 22.29 26.02
CA ILE A 263 -19.28 21.14 25.12
C ILE A 263 -18.54 21.43 23.79
N ILE A 264 -17.73 20.45 23.39
CA ILE A 264 -17.04 20.44 22.11
C ILE A 264 -17.89 19.65 21.13
N ASP A 265 -18.59 20.36 20.25
CA ASP A 265 -19.26 19.74 19.11
C ASP A 265 -18.27 19.33 18.00
N ARG A 266 -18.64 18.30 17.22
CA ARG A 266 -17.90 17.86 16.04
C ARG A 266 -17.58 19.02 15.09
N ASN A 267 -18.56 19.90 14.84
CA ASN A 267 -18.35 21.01 13.90
C ASN A 267 -17.40 22.07 14.48
N LYS A 268 -17.39 22.26 15.80
CA LYS A 268 -16.42 23.16 16.45
C LYS A 268 -15.00 22.62 16.29
N LEU A 269 -14.79 21.32 16.53
CA LEU A 269 -13.48 20.69 16.32
C LEU A 269 -13.04 20.76 14.86
N ARG A 270 -13.95 20.50 13.91
CA ARG A 270 -13.68 20.60 12.47
C ARG A 270 -13.22 22.00 12.06
N ARG A 271 -13.90 23.05 12.55
CA ARG A 271 -13.49 24.45 12.32
C ARG A 271 -12.11 24.74 12.91
N SER A 272 -11.85 24.24 14.12
CA SER A 272 -10.54 24.40 14.76
C SER A 272 -9.43 23.72 13.95
N ARG A 273 -9.64 22.48 13.48
CA ARG A 273 -8.69 21.78 12.59
C ARG A 273 -8.42 22.57 11.31
N PHE A 274 -9.45 23.08 10.66
CA PHE A 274 -9.29 23.89 9.46
C PHE A 274 -8.44 25.14 9.72
N SER A 275 -8.72 25.87 10.81
CA SER A 275 -7.95 27.06 11.19
C SER A 275 -6.47 26.73 11.44
N VAL A 276 -6.19 25.67 12.19
CA VAL A 276 -4.82 25.24 12.51
C VAL A 276 -4.07 24.79 11.25
N ARG A 277 -4.71 24.02 10.37
CA ARG A 277 -4.09 23.59 9.11
C ARG A 277 -3.74 24.79 8.22
N LYS A 278 -4.62 25.78 8.15
CA LYS A 278 -4.37 27.01 7.41
C LYS A 278 -3.19 27.78 8.00
N GLU A 279 -3.13 27.91 9.32
CA GLU A 279 -2.03 28.56 10.02
C GLU A 279 -0.69 27.83 9.78
N LEU A 280 -0.65 26.51 9.96
CA LEU A 280 0.54 25.70 9.70
C LEU A 280 0.99 25.76 8.23
N ALA A 281 0.04 25.84 7.29
CA ALA A 281 0.36 26.02 5.88
C ALA A 281 0.99 27.40 5.61
N ASN A 282 0.51 28.46 6.28
CA ASN A 282 1.10 29.79 6.18
C ASN A 282 2.49 29.85 6.83
N GLU A 283 2.65 29.27 8.03
CA GLU A 283 3.95 29.16 8.70
C GLU A 283 4.96 28.40 7.81
N ALA A 284 4.53 27.29 7.20
CA ALA A 284 5.35 26.57 6.22
C ALA A 284 5.73 27.48 5.05
N HIS A 285 4.78 28.23 4.49
CA HIS A 285 5.03 29.17 3.39
C HIS A 285 6.07 30.25 3.72
N GLU A 286 6.06 30.79 4.94
CA GLU A 286 7.06 31.78 5.39
C GLU A 286 8.46 31.18 5.59
N THR A 287 8.55 29.88 5.93
CA THR A 287 9.83 29.18 6.09
C THR A 287 10.44 28.70 4.79
N ILE A 288 9.67 28.69 3.70
CA ILE A 288 10.13 28.27 2.40
C ILE A 288 10.89 29.42 1.73
N ASN A 289 12.20 29.46 1.95
CA ASN A 289 13.14 30.30 1.19
C ASN A 289 13.93 29.43 0.21
N ASP A 290 14.25 29.96 -0.98
CA ASP A 290 15.06 29.32 -2.02
C ASP A 290 14.52 27.97 -2.55
N ILE A 291 13.25 27.94 -2.99
CA ILE A 291 12.73 26.78 -3.73
C ILE A 291 13.44 26.65 -5.08
N SER A 292 14.12 25.53 -5.29
CA SER A 292 14.75 25.15 -6.56
C SER A 292 13.79 24.38 -7.48
N ALA A 293 12.89 23.59 -6.91
CA ALA A 293 11.88 22.83 -7.65
C ALA A 293 10.63 22.57 -6.83
N ILE A 294 9.51 22.29 -7.51
CA ILE A 294 8.30 21.76 -6.88
C ILE A 294 7.99 20.36 -7.43
N TYR A 295 7.55 19.48 -6.54
CA TYR A 295 6.99 18.18 -6.87
C TYR A 295 5.49 18.22 -6.62
N PHE A 296 4.71 17.54 -7.44
CA PHE A 296 3.28 17.42 -7.20
C PHE A 296 2.80 15.99 -7.45
N ASP A 297 1.84 15.55 -6.66
CA ASP A 297 1.13 14.29 -6.85
C ASP A 297 -0.38 14.53 -6.83
N GLY A 298 -1.08 13.84 -7.72
CA GLY A 298 -2.50 14.05 -8.00
C GLY A 298 -3.35 12.84 -7.64
N ARG A 299 -4.51 13.08 -7.05
CA ARG A 299 -5.52 12.06 -6.75
C ARG A 299 -6.88 12.48 -7.30
N LYS A 300 -7.61 11.52 -7.87
CA LYS A 300 -8.99 11.73 -8.32
C LYS A 300 -9.93 11.11 -7.30
N ASP A 301 -10.77 11.93 -6.69
CA ASP A 301 -11.76 11.50 -5.72
C ASP A 301 -13.18 11.70 -6.26
N GLN A 302 -14.07 10.79 -5.88
CA GLN A 302 -15.49 10.89 -6.20
C GLN A 302 -16.20 11.68 -5.10
N THR A 303 -16.57 12.92 -5.40
CA THR A 303 -17.26 13.81 -4.48
C THR A 303 -18.75 13.84 -4.81
N ARG A 304 -19.61 13.74 -3.78
CA ARG A 304 -21.05 13.88 -3.97
C ARG A 304 -21.40 15.36 -4.13
N VAL A 305 -21.95 15.72 -5.26
CA VAL A 305 -22.37 17.09 -5.58
C VAL A 305 -23.90 17.17 -5.66
N LEU A 306 -24.46 18.35 -5.42
CA LEU A 306 -25.88 18.60 -5.65
C LEU A 306 -26.02 19.32 -6.98
N VAL A 307 -26.78 18.73 -7.90
CA VAL A 307 -27.02 19.27 -9.24
C VAL A 307 -28.50 19.55 -9.40
N GLU A 308 -28.84 20.76 -9.81
CA GLU A 308 -30.21 21.13 -10.15
C GLU A 308 -30.55 20.55 -11.53
N ARG A 309 -31.64 19.77 -11.60
CA ARG A 309 -32.11 19.20 -12.88
C ARG A 309 -33.24 20.05 -13.44
N GLU A 310 -33.72 19.69 -14.64
CA GLU A 310 -34.79 20.40 -15.35
C GLU A 310 -36.11 20.51 -14.55
N ASP A 311 -36.25 19.73 -13.48
CA ASP A 311 -37.37 19.75 -12.53
C ASP A 311 -37.24 20.83 -11.44
N GLY A 312 -36.15 21.61 -11.42
CA GLY A 312 -35.88 22.65 -10.42
C GLY A 312 -35.54 22.10 -9.03
N HIS A 313 -35.31 20.79 -8.92
CA HIS A 313 -34.92 20.14 -7.67
C HIS A 313 -33.43 19.79 -7.67
N LEU A 314 -32.80 19.91 -6.49
CA LEU A 314 -31.41 19.52 -6.27
C LEU A 314 -31.31 18.02 -6.05
N HIS A 315 -30.66 17.32 -6.97
CA HIS A 315 -30.40 15.89 -6.88
C HIS A 315 -28.95 15.63 -6.48
N GLN A 316 -28.73 14.56 -5.71
CA GLN A 316 -27.37 14.10 -5.41
C GLN A 316 -26.80 13.39 -6.64
N ASP A 317 -25.67 13.89 -7.11
CA ASP A 317 -24.87 13.28 -8.16
C ASP A 317 -23.44 13.06 -7.65
N THR A 318 -22.61 12.37 -8.45
CA THR A 318 -21.21 12.13 -8.13
C THR A 318 -20.34 12.79 -9.20
N ALA A 319 -19.55 13.78 -8.78
CA ALA A 319 -18.54 14.43 -9.62
C ALA A 319 -17.15 13.87 -9.28
N ASN A 320 -16.31 13.77 -10.31
CA ASN A 320 -14.90 13.49 -10.10
C ASN A 320 -14.18 14.82 -9.85
N GLU A 321 -13.64 14.99 -8.66
CA GLU A 321 -12.77 16.12 -8.30
C GLU A 321 -11.31 15.64 -8.31
N GLU A 322 -10.40 16.52 -8.70
CA GLU A 322 -8.97 16.23 -8.65
C GLU A 322 -8.30 17.05 -7.55
N HIS A 323 -7.39 16.42 -6.84
CA HIS A 323 -6.68 17.00 -5.70
C HIS A 323 -5.18 16.79 -5.92
N TYR A 324 -4.42 17.88 -6.00
CA TYR A 324 -2.97 17.83 -6.19
C TYR A 324 -2.28 18.36 -4.94
N THR A 325 -1.39 17.55 -4.37
CA THR A 325 -0.51 17.96 -3.27
C THR A 325 0.82 18.42 -3.85
N VAL A 326 1.31 19.59 -3.45
CA VAL A 326 2.55 20.18 -3.95
C VAL A 326 3.57 20.30 -2.82
N LEU A 327 4.80 19.86 -3.09
CA LEU A 327 5.95 19.87 -2.19
C LEU A 327 7.11 20.69 -2.79
N SER A 328 7.93 21.32 -1.96
CA SER A 328 9.11 22.07 -2.38
C SER A 328 10.41 21.28 -2.25
N GLU A 329 11.40 21.64 -3.06
CA GLU A 329 12.79 21.24 -2.91
C GLU A 329 13.69 22.48 -2.81
N PRO A 330 14.68 22.50 -1.89
CA PRO A 330 15.04 21.45 -0.93
C PRO A 330 14.11 21.35 0.28
N GLY A 331 14.04 20.16 0.88
CA GLY A 331 13.38 19.95 2.19
C GLY A 331 12.02 19.24 2.17
N ASN A 332 11.47 18.91 0.99
CA ASN A 332 10.18 18.23 0.83
C ASN A 332 9.05 18.86 1.66
N GLN A 333 9.08 20.19 1.79
CA GLN A 333 8.11 20.90 2.61
C GLN A 333 6.79 21.05 1.84
N TYR A 334 5.68 20.95 2.55
CA TYR A 334 4.37 21.14 1.95
C TYR A 334 4.19 22.60 1.51
N VAL A 335 3.90 22.81 0.22
CA VAL A 335 3.70 24.13 -0.37
C VAL A 335 2.22 24.47 -0.40
N ALA A 336 1.43 23.60 -1.06
CA ALA A 336 0.03 23.89 -1.31
C ALA A 336 -0.75 22.62 -1.70
N HIS A 337 -2.06 22.76 -1.66
CA HIS A 337 -3.01 21.78 -2.19
C HIS A 337 -3.91 22.47 -3.22
N ILE A 338 -3.88 21.96 -4.44
CA ILE A 338 -4.60 22.50 -5.60
C ILE A 338 -5.80 21.62 -5.90
N THR A 339 -6.94 22.22 -6.24
CA THR A 339 -8.12 21.51 -6.74
C THR A 339 -8.54 22.18 -8.05
N PRO A 340 -8.04 21.71 -9.20
CA PRO A 340 -8.32 22.35 -10.48
C PRO A 340 -9.80 22.22 -10.84
N SER A 341 -10.31 23.23 -11.55
CA SER A 341 -11.69 23.28 -12.02
C SER A 341 -12.08 22.12 -12.95
N SER A 342 -11.09 21.47 -13.58
CA SER A 342 -11.28 20.29 -14.42
C SER A 342 -10.04 19.41 -14.42
N GLY A 343 -10.24 18.10 -14.61
CA GLY A 343 -9.15 17.12 -14.78
C GLY A 343 -8.46 17.15 -16.15
N LYS A 344 -8.64 18.21 -16.93
CA LYS A 344 -7.94 18.40 -18.21
C LYS A 344 -6.54 18.91 -17.93
N ALA A 345 -5.57 18.38 -18.68
CA ALA A 345 -4.16 18.77 -18.56
C ALA A 345 -3.94 20.29 -18.63
N LYS A 346 -4.72 21.01 -19.43
CA LYS A 346 -4.66 22.47 -19.55
C LYS A 346 -5.01 23.21 -18.25
N ASP A 347 -6.01 22.73 -17.52
CA ASP A 347 -6.48 23.38 -16.30
C ASP A 347 -5.54 23.06 -15.14
N ILE A 348 -5.07 21.80 -15.05
CA ILE A 348 -4.04 21.37 -14.09
C ILE A 348 -2.74 22.17 -14.28
N ALA A 349 -2.24 22.25 -15.52
CA ALA A 349 -0.99 22.96 -15.82
C ALA A 349 -1.09 24.46 -15.50
N ARG A 350 -2.27 25.07 -15.69
CA ARG A 350 -2.50 26.48 -15.37
C ARG A 350 -2.38 26.73 -13.87
N GLU A 351 -3.11 25.97 -13.06
CA GLU A 351 -3.09 26.11 -11.60
C GLU A 351 -1.69 25.87 -11.02
N LEU A 352 -0.96 24.86 -11.52
CA LEU A 352 0.43 24.61 -11.10
C LEU A 352 1.37 25.74 -11.51
N THR A 353 1.20 26.31 -12.72
CA THR A 353 2.02 27.44 -13.18
C THR A 353 1.74 28.69 -12.36
N ASP A 354 0.48 28.95 -12.02
CA ASP A 354 0.08 30.10 -11.21
C ASP A 354 0.59 29.94 -9.77
N LEU A 355 0.58 28.71 -9.22
CA LEU A 355 1.24 28.41 -7.96
C LEU A 355 2.74 28.70 -8.03
N CYS A 356 3.45 28.20 -9.05
CA CYS A 356 4.88 28.49 -9.24
C CYS A 356 5.17 29.99 -9.25
N ARG A 357 4.36 30.79 -9.94
CA ARG A 357 4.51 32.26 -9.96
C ARG A 357 4.31 32.89 -8.59
N SER A 358 3.34 32.40 -7.82
CA SER A 358 3.07 32.93 -6.48
C SER A 358 4.15 32.59 -5.46
N VAL A 359 4.78 31.43 -5.59
CA VAL A 359 5.72 30.90 -4.59
C VAL A 359 7.18 31.22 -4.92
N ILE A 360 7.57 31.17 -6.21
CA ILE A 360 8.98 31.29 -6.61
C ILE A 360 9.41 32.75 -6.83
N GLN A 361 8.49 33.73 -6.83
CA GLN A 361 8.80 35.14 -7.13
C GLN A 361 9.76 35.30 -8.34
N ILE A 362 9.40 34.71 -9.49
CA ILE A 362 10.14 34.95 -10.75
C ILE A 362 9.75 36.32 -11.32
#